data_AF-A0A3S4ISG5-F1
#
_entry.id   AF-A0A3S4ISG5-F1
#
_cell.length_a   1.000
_cell.length_b   1.000
_cell.length_c   1.000
_cell.angle_alpha   90.00
_cell.angle_beta   90.00
_cell.angle_gamma   90.00
#
_symmetry.space_group_name_H-M   'P 1'
#
loop_
_entity.id
_entity.type
_entity.pdbx_description
1 polymer ?
#
loop_
_entity_poly.entity_id
_entity_poly.type
_entity_poly.pdbx_seq_one_letter_code
_entity_poly.pdbx_strand_id
1 'polypeptide(L)'
;MAFETCRLLEQRGHAPQGLIISGCHAPHLHSERQLSHRDDADFIAELIDIGGCSPELRENQELMSLFLPLLRADFYATESYHYDSPDVCPPLRTPALLLCGSHDREASWQQVDAWRQWLSHVTGPVVIDGDHFYPIQQARSFFTQIVRHFPHAFSAMTALQKQPSTSER
;
A
#
# COMPACT_ATOMS: atom_id res chain seq x y z
N MET A 1 -1.27 -1.19 -6.87
CA MET A 1 -1.03 -2.64 -7.12
C MET A 1 -1.94 -3.58 -6.33
N ALA A 2 -1.92 -3.59 -4.99
CA ALA A 2 -2.64 -4.61 -4.18
C ALA A 2 -4.15 -4.69 -4.47
N PHE A 3 -4.82 -3.54 -4.63
CA PHE A 3 -6.23 -3.47 -5.00
C PHE A 3 -6.53 -4.16 -6.34
N GLU A 4 -5.79 -3.83 -7.40
CA GLU A 4 -5.98 -4.43 -8.73
C GLU A 4 -5.72 -5.93 -8.73
N THR A 5 -4.68 -6.39 -8.03
CA THR A 5 -4.43 -7.82 -7.85
C THR A 5 -5.61 -8.50 -7.16
N CYS A 6 -6.14 -7.91 -6.09
CA CYS A 6 -7.30 -8.44 -5.37
C CYS A 6 -8.55 -8.49 -6.27
N ARG A 7 -8.82 -7.42 -7.01
CA ARG A 7 -9.91 -7.33 -7.99
C ARG A 7 -9.83 -8.44 -9.03
N LEU A 8 -8.65 -8.65 -9.61
CA LEU A 8 -8.39 -9.68 -10.60
C LEU A 8 -8.47 -11.10 -10.04
N LEU A 9 -8.21 -11.31 -8.75
CA LEU A 9 -8.37 -12.59 -8.07
C LEU A 9 -9.85 -12.88 -7.75
N GLU A 10 -10.61 -11.89 -7.26
CA GLU A 10 -12.05 -12.03 -7.05
C GLU A 10 -12.80 -12.34 -8.35
N GLN A 11 -12.45 -11.67 -9.45
CA GLN A 11 -13.03 -11.93 -10.78
C GLN A 11 -12.78 -13.37 -11.26
N ARG A 12 -11.70 -14.01 -10.79
CA ARG A 12 -11.38 -15.41 -11.09
C ARG A 12 -11.96 -16.40 -10.06
N GLY A 13 -12.76 -15.93 -9.10
CA GLY A 13 -13.35 -16.76 -8.05
C GLY A 13 -12.40 -17.09 -6.90
N HIS A 14 -11.26 -16.40 -6.78
CA HIS A 14 -10.24 -16.64 -5.76
C HIS A 14 -10.10 -15.46 -4.81
N ALA A 15 -11.16 -15.12 -4.06
CA ALA A 15 -11.12 -14.01 -3.12
C ALA A 15 -10.01 -14.19 -2.05
N PRO A 16 -9.07 -13.24 -1.90
CA PRO A 16 -8.10 -13.26 -0.82
C PRO A 16 -8.76 -13.25 0.57
N GLN A 17 -8.04 -13.73 1.59
CA GLN A 17 -8.53 -13.72 2.97
C GLN A 17 -8.51 -12.33 3.62
N GLY A 18 -7.72 -11.41 3.06
CA GLY A 18 -7.61 -10.05 3.56
C GLY A 18 -6.83 -9.16 2.59
N LEU A 19 -7.19 -7.88 2.57
CA LEU A 19 -6.51 -6.81 1.85
C LEU A 19 -6.07 -5.73 2.86
N ILE A 20 -4.81 -5.29 2.78
CA ILE A 20 -4.32 -4.19 3.59
C ILE A 20 -3.95 -3.05 2.66
N ILE A 21 -4.56 -1.89 2.85
CA ILE A 21 -4.23 -0.64 2.18
C ILE A 21 -3.61 0.28 3.23
N SER A 22 -2.45 0.85 2.91
CA SER A 22 -1.60 1.54 3.87
C SER A 22 -1.00 2.79 3.22
N GLY A 23 -1.24 3.97 3.79
CA GLY A 23 -0.60 5.23 3.36
C GLY A 23 -0.79 5.53 1.86
N CYS A 24 -1.98 5.30 1.32
CA CYS A 24 -2.26 5.44 -0.11
C CYS A 24 -3.65 6.05 -0.34
N HIS A 25 -3.75 7.00 -1.25
CA HIS A 25 -5.01 7.62 -1.65
C HIS A 25 -5.90 6.66 -2.44
N ALA A 26 -7.21 6.89 -2.41
CA ALA A 26 -8.17 6.06 -3.13
C ALA A 26 -8.04 6.20 -4.66
N PRO A 27 -8.41 5.19 -5.46
CA PRO A 27 -8.18 5.19 -6.92
C PRO A 27 -8.87 6.28 -7.75
N HIS A 28 -9.85 7.00 -7.18
CA HIS A 28 -10.53 8.14 -7.82
C HIS A 28 -9.98 9.49 -7.40
N LEU A 29 -8.92 9.47 -6.60
CA LEU A 29 -8.20 10.66 -6.16
C LEU A 29 -6.83 10.65 -6.83
N HIS A 30 -6.18 11.80 -6.80
CA HIS A 30 -4.76 11.91 -7.10
C HIS A 30 -3.99 12.21 -5.83
N SER A 31 -2.74 11.74 -5.76
CA SER A 31 -1.79 12.20 -4.74
C SER A 31 -1.64 13.72 -4.79
N GLU A 32 -1.59 14.35 -3.62
CA GLU A 32 -1.32 15.79 -3.48
C GLU A 32 0.07 16.16 -4.00
N ARG A 33 1.05 15.25 -3.86
CA ARG A 33 2.40 15.39 -4.41
C ARG A 33 2.53 14.59 -5.70
N GLN A 34 2.94 15.26 -6.78
CA GLN A 34 3.16 14.69 -8.11
C GLN A 34 4.60 14.96 -8.56
N LEU A 35 5.28 13.93 -9.06
CA LEU A 35 6.71 13.94 -9.40
C LEU A 35 6.97 13.64 -10.87
N SER A 36 6.18 12.81 -11.56
CA SER A 36 6.56 12.26 -12.87
C SER A 36 6.78 13.30 -13.97
N HIS A 37 6.16 14.48 -13.85
CA HIS A 37 6.30 15.58 -14.80
C HIS A 37 7.54 16.44 -14.58
N ARG A 38 8.24 16.25 -13.45
CA ARG A 38 9.41 17.05 -13.06
C ARG A 38 10.67 16.58 -13.77
N ASP A 39 11.61 17.51 -13.96
CA ASP A 39 12.95 17.17 -14.41
C ASP A 39 13.69 16.32 -13.36
N ASP A 40 14.86 15.78 -13.69
CA ASP A 40 15.57 14.88 -12.80
C ASP A 40 15.96 15.54 -11.47
N ALA A 41 16.40 16.80 -11.50
CA ALA A 41 16.86 17.49 -10.30
C ALA A 41 15.70 17.72 -9.31
N ASP A 42 14.57 18.19 -9.80
CA ASP A 42 13.37 18.40 -9.00
C ASP A 42 12.75 17.07 -8.54
N PHE A 43 12.73 16.05 -9.40
CA PHE A 43 12.27 14.70 -9.02
C PHE A 43 13.08 14.14 -7.85
N ILE A 44 14.41 14.26 -7.89
CA ILE A 44 15.30 13.80 -6.82
C ILE A 44 15.08 14.61 -5.53
N ALA A 45 14.90 15.92 -5.63
CA ALA A 45 14.64 16.76 -4.47
C ALA A 45 13.36 16.34 -3.73
N GLU A 46 12.29 16.05 -4.48
CA GLU A 46 11.03 15.53 -3.92
C GLU A 46 11.20 14.16 -3.27
N LEU A 47 11.94 13.23 -3.89
CA LEU A 47 12.22 11.91 -3.30
C LEU A 47 12.96 12.01 -1.95
N ILE A 48 13.88 12.96 -1.83
CA ILE A 48 14.60 13.21 -0.58
C ILE A 48 13.65 13.81 0.46
N ASP A 49 12.78 14.75 0.10
CA ASP A 49 11.81 15.32 1.03
C ASP A 49 10.75 14.33 1.49
N ILE A 50 10.28 13.43 0.61
CA ILE A 50 9.42 12.31 1.01
C ILE A 50 10.11 11.49 2.13
N GLY A 51 11.44 11.38 2.08
CA GLY A 51 12.28 10.63 3.03
C GLY A 51 12.71 9.26 2.51
N GLY A 52 12.41 8.95 1.23
CA GLY A 52 12.71 7.66 0.61
C GLY A 52 14.13 7.55 0.03
N CYS A 53 14.90 8.64 0.06
CA CYS A 53 16.19 8.72 -0.58
C CYS A 53 17.22 9.47 0.28
N SER A 54 18.45 8.95 0.36
CA SER A 54 19.57 9.67 1.00
C SER A 54 19.97 10.88 0.16
N PRO A 55 20.28 12.04 0.77
CA PRO A 55 20.86 13.18 0.07
C PRO A 55 22.13 12.83 -0.73
N GLU A 56 22.87 11.82 -0.28
CA GLU A 56 24.08 11.32 -0.93
C GLU A 56 23.83 10.78 -2.34
N LEU A 57 22.58 10.43 -2.68
CA LEU A 57 22.23 10.01 -4.04
C LEU A 57 22.46 11.15 -5.05
N ARG A 58 22.30 12.42 -4.64
CA ARG A 58 22.61 13.58 -5.51
C ARG A 58 24.09 13.66 -5.90
N GLU A 59 24.97 13.19 -5.03
CA GLU A 59 26.42 13.27 -5.23
C GLU A 59 26.97 12.10 -6.06
N ASN A 60 26.15 11.06 -6.31
CA ASN A 60 26.57 9.87 -7.06
C ASN A 60 25.78 9.71 -8.36
N GLN A 61 26.29 10.34 -9.42
CA GLN A 61 25.64 10.35 -10.75
C GLN A 61 25.52 8.95 -11.39
N GLU A 62 26.43 8.03 -11.08
CA GLU A 62 26.37 6.65 -11.58
C GLU A 62 25.22 5.88 -10.95
N LEU A 63 25.07 5.96 -9.62
CA LEU A 63 23.92 5.37 -8.92
C LEU A 63 22.62 6.01 -9.38
N MET A 64 22.60 7.34 -9.55
CA MET A 64 21.40 8.04 -10.00
C MET A 64 20.97 7.60 -11.39
N SER A 65 21.91 7.45 -12.32
CA SER A 65 21.62 6.97 -13.68
C SER A 65 21.04 5.55 -13.71
N LEU A 66 21.37 4.73 -12.71
CA LEU A 66 20.84 3.38 -12.54
C LEU A 66 19.41 3.38 -11.95
N PHE A 67 19.17 4.20 -10.92
CA PHE A 67 17.89 4.19 -10.18
C PHE A 67 16.81 5.06 -10.81
N LEU A 68 17.16 6.18 -11.48
CA LEU A 68 16.19 7.10 -12.05
C LEU A 68 15.19 6.43 -13.00
N PRO A 69 15.60 5.58 -13.96
CA PRO A 69 14.63 4.93 -14.85
C PRO A 69 13.63 4.04 -14.09
N LEU A 70 14.09 3.36 -13.03
CA LEU A 70 13.25 2.50 -12.21
C LEU A 70 12.26 3.32 -11.37
N LEU A 71 12.77 4.34 -10.66
CA LEU A 71 11.95 5.23 -9.85
C LEU A 71 10.93 6.00 -10.70
N ARG A 72 11.35 6.52 -11.86
CA ARG A 72 10.43 7.20 -12.78
C ARG A 72 9.34 6.27 -13.31
N ALA A 73 9.67 5.01 -13.60
CA ALA A 73 8.67 4.04 -14.01
C ALA A 73 7.64 3.77 -12.89
N ASP A 74 8.10 3.61 -11.65
CA ASP A 74 7.24 3.37 -10.49
C ASP A 74 6.33 4.58 -10.19
N PHE A 75 6.89 5.80 -10.19
CA PHE A 75 6.12 7.03 -9.97
C PHE A 75 5.15 7.29 -11.11
N TYR A 76 5.54 7.05 -12.36
CA TYR A 76 4.63 7.16 -13.49
C TYR A 76 3.47 6.18 -13.37
N ALA A 77 3.75 4.92 -13.02
CA ALA A 77 2.70 3.91 -12.85
C ALA A 77 1.73 4.26 -11.71
N THR A 78 2.23 4.79 -10.59
CA THR A 78 1.34 5.16 -9.47
C THR A 78 0.57 6.45 -9.72
N GLU A 79 1.12 7.42 -10.43
CA GLU A 79 0.48 8.73 -10.68
C GLU A 79 -0.52 8.67 -11.84
N SER A 80 -0.25 7.84 -12.85
CA SER A 80 -1.17 7.61 -13.98
C SER A 80 -2.32 6.65 -13.65
N TYR A 81 -2.26 5.96 -12.51
CA TYR A 81 -3.34 5.08 -12.07
C TYR A 81 -4.49 5.90 -11.48
N HIS A 82 -5.59 5.99 -12.22
CA HIS A 82 -6.78 6.74 -11.83
C HIS A 82 -8.05 6.12 -12.44
N TYR A 83 -9.14 6.16 -11.69
CA TYR A 83 -10.49 5.90 -12.17
C TYR A 83 -11.36 7.14 -11.95
N ASP A 84 -12.15 7.52 -12.96
CA ASP A 84 -12.99 8.72 -12.86
C ASP A 84 -14.04 8.66 -11.75
N SER A 85 -14.46 7.45 -11.35
CA SER A 85 -15.45 7.25 -10.31
C SER A 85 -15.40 5.81 -9.74
N PRO A 86 -15.81 5.59 -8.47
CA PRO A 86 -15.90 4.26 -7.88
C PRO A 86 -16.90 3.31 -8.53
N ASP A 87 -17.87 3.81 -9.30
CA ASP A 87 -18.89 3.00 -9.97
C ASP A 87 -18.39 2.28 -11.24
N VAL A 88 -17.14 2.55 -11.66
CA VAL A 88 -16.50 1.89 -12.82
C VAL A 88 -16.39 0.37 -12.61
N CYS A 89 -16.32 -0.11 -11.37
CA CYS A 89 -16.37 -1.54 -11.07
C CYS A 89 -17.07 -1.83 -9.74
N PRO A 90 -17.59 -3.06 -9.54
CA PRO A 90 -18.16 -3.43 -8.25
C PRO A 90 -17.12 -3.32 -7.12
N PRO A 91 -17.53 -2.91 -5.90
CA PRO A 91 -16.63 -2.84 -4.76
C PRO A 91 -16.12 -4.23 -4.39
N LEU A 92 -14.87 -4.31 -3.93
CA LEU A 92 -14.27 -5.58 -3.52
C LEU A 92 -15.00 -6.15 -2.30
N ARG A 93 -15.12 -7.48 -2.27
CA ARG A 93 -15.77 -8.20 -1.15
C ARG A 93 -14.76 -8.71 -0.13
N THR A 94 -13.50 -8.83 -0.51
CA THR A 94 -12.39 -9.22 0.37
C THR A 94 -12.36 -8.29 1.59
N PRO A 95 -12.34 -8.84 2.82
CA PRO A 95 -12.18 -8.02 4.02
C PRO A 95 -10.93 -7.15 3.93
N ALA A 96 -11.10 -5.85 4.17
CA ALA A 96 -10.04 -4.87 3.98
C ALA A 96 -9.74 -4.09 5.27
N LEU A 97 -8.46 -3.80 5.49
CA LEU A 97 -7.97 -2.92 6.54
C LEU A 97 -7.30 -1.71 5.92
N LEU A 98 -7.73 -0.52 6.33
CA LEU A 98 -7.12 0.76 6.00
C LEU A 98 -6.19 1.20 7.13
N LEU A 99 -4.96 1.56 6.80
CA LEU A 99 -3.94 2.09 7.71
C LEU A 99 -3.44 3.45 7.19
N CYS A 100 -3.21 4.38 8.11
CA CYS A 100 -2.54 5.66 7.82
C CYS A 100 -1.60 6.07 8.94
N GLY A 101 -0.59 6.88 8.63
CA GLY A 101 0.33 7.44 9.62
C GLY A 101 -0.25 8.70 10.26
N SER A 102 0.00 8.93 11.55
CA SER A 102 -0.47 10.16 12.23
C SER A 102 0.21 11.43 11.73
N HIS A 103 1.40 11.31 11.16
CA HIS A 103 2.19 12.41 10.60
C HIS A 103 2.64 12.10 9.16
N ASP A 104 1.88 11.25 8.45
CA ASP A 104 2.12 10.96 7.04
C ASP A 104 1.75 12.18 6.17
N ARG A 105 2.76 12.81 5.56
CA ARG A 105 2.59 13.96 4.67
C ARG A 105 2.16 13.57 3.26
N GLU A 106 2.28 12.30 2.89
CA GLU A 106 2.03 11.81 1.53
C GLU A 106 0.62 11.24 1.36
N ALA A 107 0.01 10.78 2.46
CA ALA A 107 -1.36 10.27 2.46
C ALA A 107 -2.12 10.68 3.72
N SER A 108 -2.96 11.70 3.59
CA SER A 108 -3.81 12.16 4.69
C SER A 108 -4.86 11.11 5.10
N TRP A 109 -5.39 11.26 6.32
CA TRP A 109 -6.48 10.40 6.80
C TRP A 109 -7.66 10.39 5.82
N GLN A 110 -8.04 11.55 5.27
CA GLN A 110 -9.16 11.68 4.34
C GLN A 110 -8.92 10.96 3.01
N GLN A 111 -7.69 11.06 2.48
CA GLN A 111 -7.31 10.36 1.25
C GLN A 111 -7.36 8.83 1.43
N VAL A 112 -6.94 8.33 2.60
CA VAL A 112 -7.02 6.91 2.93
C VAL A 112 -8.48 6.48 3.22
N ASP A 113 -9.26 7.30 3.91
CA ASP A 113 -10.67 7.03 4.22
C ASP A 113 -11.54 6.86 2.96
N ALA A 114 -11.22 7.59 1.89
CA ALA A 114 -11.92 7.52 0.62
C ALA A 114 -11.92 6.12 -0.03
N TRP A 115 -11.03 5.21 0.40
CA TRP A 115 -11.05 3.81 -0.02
C TRP A 115 -12.33 3.08 0.35
N ARG A 116 -13.10 3.57 1.33
CA ARG A 116 -14.41 3.00 1.68
C ARG A 116 -15.38 2.90 0.50
N GLN A 117 -15.25 3.78 -0.49
CA GLN A 117 -16.09 3.75 -1.70
C GLN A 117 -15.81 2.54 -2.59
N TRP A 118 -14.64 1.91 -2.44
CA TRP A 118 -14.15 0.82 -3.28
C TRP A 118 -14.25 -0.56 -2.62
N LEU A 119 -14.67 -0.63 -1.35
CA LEU A 119 -14.54 -1.80 -0.49
C LEU A 119 -15.84 -2.07 0.27
N SER A 120 -16.40 -3.26 0.12
CA SER A 120 -17.68 -3.64 0.76
C SER A 120 -17.54 -3.97 2.24
N HIS A 121 -16.41 -4.56 2.64
CA HIS A 121 -16.14 -5.00 4.01
C HIS A 121 -14.82 -4.40 4.48
N VAL A 122 -14.88 -3.23 5.12
CA VAL A 122 -13.68 -2.45 5.42
C VAL A 122 -13.65 -1.95 6.86
N THR A 123 -12.47 -2.04 7.49
CA THR A 123 -12.17 -1.45 8.80
C THR A 123 -11.07 -0.40 8.66
N GLY A 124 -11.11 0.66 9.46
CA GLY A 124 -10.11 1.73 9.48
C GLY A 124 -10.68 3.09 9.02
N PRO A 125 -9.85 4.06 8.60
CA PRO A 125 -8.39 4.05 8.75
C PRO A 125 -8.00 3.89 10.23
N VAL A 126 -7.16 2.91 10.50
CA VAL A 126 -6.49 2.78 11.81
C VAL A 126 -5.20 3.58 11.73
N VAL A 127 -5.07 4.55 12.62
CA VAL A 127 -3.90 5.43 12.68
C VAL A 127 -2.76 4.71 13.40
N ILE A 128 -1.58 4.73 12.80
CA ILE A 128 -0.32 4.31 13.41
C ILE A 128 0.53 5.55 13.61
N ASP A 129 1.12 5.70 14.80
CA ASP A 129 1.97 6.87 15.05
C ASP A 129 3.25 6.80 14.24
N GLY A 130 3.46 7.74 13.32
CA GLY A 130 4.65 7.78 12.45
C GLY A 130 4.47 8.64 11.20
N ASP A 131 5.58 8.84 10.49
CA ASP A 131 5.64 9.44 9.15
C ASP A 131 5.25 8.41 8.07
N HIS A 132 5.40 8.75 6.79
CA HIS A 132 5.09 7.86 5.66
C HIS A 132 5.77 6.47 5.74
N PHE A 133 6.92 6.37 6.40
CA PHE A 133 7.68 5.14 6.59
C PHE A 133 7.31 4.38 7.88
N TYR A 134 6.16 4.68 8.50
CA TYR A 134 5.64 3.93 9.64
C TYR A 134 5.61 2.40 9.45
N PRO A 135 5.40 1.81 8.25
CA PRO A 135 5.44 0.36 8.11
C PRO A 135 6.81 -0.24 8.46
N ILE A 136 7.89 0.53 8.24
CA ILE A 136 9.27 0.13 8.52
C ILE A 136 9.67 0.57 9.92
N GLN A 137 9.51 1.86 10.23
CA GLN A 137 9.94 2.45 11.50
C GLN A 137 9.13 1.92 12.70
N GLN A 138 7.84 1.62 12.48
CA GLN A 138 6.89 1.18 13.49
C GLN A 138 6.34 -0.21 13.14
N ALA A 139 7.20 -1.08 12.62
CA ALA A 139 6.86 -2.42 12.15
C ALA A 139 6.03 -3.23 13.17
N ARG A 140 6.34 -3.12 14.47
CA ARG A 140 5.55 -3.80 15.52
C ARG A 140 4.09 -3.35 15.50
N SER A 141 3.86 -2.03 15.55
CA SER A 141 2.51 -1.46 15.49
C SER A 141 1.80 -1.85 14.20
N PHE A 142 2.50 -1.78 13.07
CA PHE A 142 1.98 -2.18 11.75
C PHE A 142 1.49 -3.63 11.74
N PHE A 143 2.34 -4.59 12.09
CA PHE A 143 1.96 -6.00 12.12
C PHE A 143 0.94 -6.33 13.22
N THR A 144 0.97 -5.63 14.36
CA THR A 144 -0.07 -5.77 15.39
C THR A 144 -1.45 -5.42 14.84
N GLN A 145 -1.60 -4.33 14.08
CA GLN A 145 -2.88 -4.01 13.46
C GLN A 145 -3.30 -5.07 12.43
N ILE A 146 -2.37 -5.59 11.62
CA ILE A 146 -2.69 -6.65 10.65
C ILE A 146 -3.22 -7.90 11.35
N VAL A 147 -2.47 -8.44 12.33
CA VAL A 147 -2.88 -9.67 13.02
C VAL A 147 -4.20 -9.50 13.76
N ARG A 148 -4.43 -8.33 14.37
CA ARG A 148 -5.66 -8.04 15.12
C ARG A 148 -6.91 -8.06 14.25
N HIS A 149 -6.82 -7.59 13.00
CA HIS A 149 -7.99 -7.45 12.12
C HIS A 149 -8.21 -8.65 11.18
N PHE A 150 -7.27 -9.59 11.10
CA PHE A 150 -7.42 -10.82 10.31
C PHE A 150 -7.26 -12.09 11.16
N PRO A 151 -7.93 -12.22 12.33
CA PRO A 151 -7.72 -13.35 13.24
C PRO A 151 -8.01 -14.70 12.59
N HIS A 152 -8.98 -14.77 11.68
CA HIS A 152 -9.33 -16.01 10.96
C HIS A 152 -8.19 -16.51 10.07
N ALA A 153 -7.49 -15.61 9.38
CA ALA A 153 -6.37 -15.96 8.50
C ALA A 153 -5.19 -16.54 9.30
N PHE A 154 -4.87 -15.95 10.46
CA PHE A 154 -3.77 -16.41 11.31
C PHE A 154 -4.12 -17.67 12.13
N SER A 155 -5.41 -17.87 12.43
CA SER A 155 -5.88 -19.08 13.12
C SER A 155 -5.83 -20.32 12.22
N ALA A 156 -6.18 -20.18 10.94
CA ALA A 156 -6.12 -21.26 9.96
C ALA A 156 -4.68 -21.78 9.75
N MET A 157 -3.68 -20.89 9.75
CA MET A 157 -2.27 -21.27 9.64
C MET A 157 -1.77 -22.10 10.82
N THR A 158 -2.24 -21.80 12.04
CA THR A 158 -1.87 -22.54 13.25
C THR A 158 -2.46 -23.96 13.24
N ALA A 159 -3.63 -24.14 12.64
CA ALA A 159 -4.27 -25.46 12.49
C ALA A 159 -3.54 -26.33 11.45
N LEU A 160 -3.09 -25.74 10.34
CA LEU A 160 -2.31 -26.45 9.30
C LEU A 160 -0.94 -26.92 9.80
N GLN A 161 -0.28 -26.17 10.69
CA GLN A 161 1.00 -26.57 11.30
C GLN A 161 0.87 -27.67 12.36
N LYS A 162 -0.35 -27.96 12.85
CA LYS A 162 -0.60 -28.95 13.90
C LYS A 162 -1.07 -30.31 13.38
N GLN A 163 -1.21 -30.52 12.07
CA GLN A 163 -1.51 -31.85 11.55
C GLN A 163 -0.25 -32.73 11.62
N PRO A 164 -0.25 -33.84 12.38
CA PRO A 164 0.85 -34.79 12.33
C PRO A 164 0.89 -35.42 10.94
N SER A 165 2.10 -35.58 10.39
CA SER A 165 2.32 -36.39 9.19
C SER A 165 1.82 -37.81 9.45
N THR A 166 0.65 -38.15 8.94
CA THR A 166 0.19 -39.53 8.89
C THR A 166 0.91 -40.21 7.72
N SER A 167 2.16 -40.62 7.97
CA SER A 167 2.83 -41.65 7.18
C SER A 167 2.89 -42.95 7.98
N GLU A 168 1.87 -43.78 7.80
CA GLU A 168 1.84 -45.22 8.05
C GLU A 168 0.89 -45.77 6.96
N ARG A 169 1.19 -46.72 6.09
CA ARG A 169 2.20 -47.80 5.99
C ARG A 169 2.59 -48.03 4.54
#